data_AF-A0A1T5AU71-F1
#
_entry.id   AF-A0A1T5AU71-F1
#
_cell.length_a   1.000
_cell.length_b   1.000
_cell.length_c   1.000
_cell.angle_alpha   90.00
_cell.angle_beta   90.00
_cell.angle_gamma   90.00
#
_symmetry.space_group_name_H-M   'P 1'
#
loop_
_entity.id
_entity.type
_entity.pdbx_description
1 polymer ?
#
loop_
_entity_poly.entity_id
_entity_poly.type
_entity_poly.pdbx_seq_one_letter_code
_entity_poly.pdbx_strand_id
1 'polypeptide(L)'
;MPIFQKAHWADFIFYLDNFRVKKACELLVTNVDELTISNIAYTCGFTSVSNFNRMFKRIVGVSPSSYVANYVDKYVAAEHKYDEAI
;
A
#
# COMPACT_ATOMS: atom_id res chain seq x y z
N MET A 1 -26.61 28.24 -4.55
CA MET A 1 -26.00 27.51 -3.40
C MET A 1 -25.22 26.29 -3.93
N PRO A 2 -23.88 26.28 -3.98
CA PRO A 2 -23.12 25.13 -4.45
C PRO A 2 -22.43 24.41 -3.28
N ILE A 3 -23.22 23.79 -2.41
CA ILE A 3 -22.67 22.94 -1.33
C ILE A 3 -22.44 21.51 -1.87
N PHE A 4 -23.21 21.10 -2.88
CA PHE A 4 -23.23 19.73 -3.42
C PHE A 4 -22.00 19.34 -4.26
N GLN A 5 -21.32 20.28 -4.92
CA GLN A 5 -20.18 19.92 -5.79
C GLN A 5 -18.85 19.68 -5.05
N LYS A 6 -18.61 20.36 -3.92
CA LYS A 6 -17.32 20.28 -3.20
C LYS A 6 -17.15 19.02 -2.36
N ALA A 7 -18.20 18.59 -1.66
CA ALA A 7 -18.15 17.37 -0.85
C ALA A 7 -17.96 16.12 -1.73
N HIS A 8 -18.72 16.04 -2.81
CA HIS A 8 -18.73 14.87 -3.70
C HIS A 8 -17.39 14.60 -4.41
N TRP A 9 -16.62 15.66 -4.72
CA TRP A 9 -15.28 15.48 -5.30
C TRP A 9 -14.27 14.98 -4.26
N ALA A 10 -14.33 15.47 -3.03
CA ALA A 10 -13.46 15.00 -1.96
C ALA A 10 -13.72 13.52 -1.64
N ASP A 11 -14.98 13.10 -1.65
CA ASP A 11 -15.38 11.71 -1.46
C ASP A 11 -14.85 10.80 -2.58
N PHE A 12 -14.92 11.27 -3.84
CA PHE A 12 -14.37 10.53 -4.98
C PHE A 12 -12.84 10.37 -4.89
N ILE A 13 -12.11 11.45 -4.57
CA ILE A 13 -10.65 11.38 -4.41
C ILE A 13 -10.28 10.45 -3.27
N PHE A 14 -11.00 10.52 -2.14
CA PHE A 14 -10.80 9.60 -1.03
C PHE A 14 -11.02 8.14 -1.45
N TYR A 15 -12.12 7.85 -2.14
CA TYR A 15 -12.41 6.51 -2.66
C TYR A 15 -11.30 6.03 -3.61
N LEU A 16 -10.86 6.88 -4.54
CA LEU A 16 -9.82 6.56 -5.50
C LEU A 16 -8.48 6.28 -4.81
N ASP A 17 -8.09 7.09 -3.82
CA ASP A 17 -6.87 6.89 -3.05
C ASP A 17 -6.91 5.57 -2.27
N ASN A 18 -8.05 5.22 -1.68
CA ASN A 18 -8.24 3.92 -1.01
C ASN A 18 -8.11 2.75 -1.99
N PHE A 19 -8.75 2.86 -3.15
CA PHE A 19 -8.66 1.83 -4.20
C PHE A 19 -7.20 1.63 -4.66
N ARG A 20 -6.48 2.72 -4.92
CA ARG A 20 -5.07 2.68 -5.34
C ARG A 20 -4.16 2.11 -4.27
N VAL A 21 -4.34 2.51 -3.00
CA VAL A 21 -3.55 1.98 -1.87
C VAL A 21 -3.82 0.50 -1.66
N LYS A 22 -5.07 0.05 -1.76
CA LYS A 22 -5.41 -1.37 -1.68
C LYS A 22 -4.67 -2.17 -2.75
N LYS A 23 -4.65 -1.67 -3.99
CA LYS A 23 -3.90 -2.35 -5.06
C LYS A 23 -2.40 -2.38 -4.81
N ALA A 24 -1.85 -1.30 -4.25
CA ALA A 24 -0.44 -1.24 -3.88
C ALA A 24 -0.09 -2.28 -2.80
N CYS A 25 -0.96 -2.50 -1.79
CA CYS A 25 -0.76 -3.53 -0.77
C CYS A 25 -0.64 -4.94 -1.38
N GLU A 26 -1.49 -5.26 -2.37
CA GLU A 26 -1.41 -6.55 -3.09
C GLU A 26 -0.07 -6.68 -3.82
N LEU A 27 0.31 -5.66 -4.60
CA LEU A 27 1.54 -5.69 -5.40
C LEU A 27 2.81 -5.75 -4.54
N LEU A 28 2.82 -5.05 -3.39
CA LEU A 28 3.94 -5.03 -2.45
C LEU A 28 4.19 -6.41 -1.83
N VAL A 29 3.15 -7.22 -1.70
CA VAL A 29 3.23 -8.57 -1.12
C VAL A 29 3.59 -9.62 -2.17
N THR A 30 3.06 -9.50 -3.38
CA THR A 30 3.27 -10.50 -4.42
C THR A 30 4.57 -10.33 -5.19
N ASN A 31 5.20 -9.14 -5.12
CA ASN A 31 6.38 -8.79 -5.92
C ASN A 31 7.51 -8.18 -5.08
N VAL A 32 7.66 -8.65 -3.83
CA VAL A 32 8.64 -8.09 -2.86
C VAL A 32 10.05 -7.98 -3.46
N ASP A 33 10.45 -8.97 -4.27
CA ASP A 33 11.81 -9.06 -4.83
C ASP A 33 11.94 -8.49 -6.26
N GLU A 34 10.81 -8.21 -6.93
CA GLU A 34 10.80 -7.86 -8.36
C GLU A 34 10.55 -6.38 -8.61
N LEU A 35 9.76 -5.71 -7.75
CA LEU A 35 9.33 -4.34 -7.96
C LEU A 35 9.74 -3.43 -6.82
N THR A 36 10.40 -2.33 -7.18
CA THR A 36 10.66 -1.25 -6.22
C THR A 36 9.35 -0.60 -5.78
N ILE A 37 9.31 -0.11 -4.54
CA ILE A 37 8.16 0.62 -3.98
C ILE A 37 7.79 1.83 -4.87
N SER A 38 8.78 2.49 -5.45
CA SER A 38 8.58 3.59 -6.40
C SER A 38 7.86 3.15 -7.67
N ASN A 39 8.24 2.00 -8.25
CA ASN A 39 7.54 1.47 -9.42
C ASN A 39 6.09 1.12 -9.09
N ILE A 40 5.85 0.47 -7.95
CA ILE A 40 4.49 0.15 -7.49
C ILE A 40 3.64 1.41 -7.32
N ALA A 41 4.21 2.49 -6.76
CA ALA A 41 3.52 3.76 -6.62
C ALA A 41 3.04 4.31 -7.98
N TYR A 42 3.91 4.30 -8.99
CA TYR A 42 3.56 4.76 -10.34
C TYR A 42 2.56 3.83 -11.02
N THR A 43 2.72 2.50 -10.90
CA THR A 43 1.77 1.51 -11.42
C THR A 43 0.37 1.67 -10.83
N CYS A 44 0.29 2.07 -9.55
CA CYS A 44 -0.99 2.35 -8.89
C CYS A 44 -1.56 3.74 -9.21
N GLY A 45 -0.95 4.49 -10.14
CA GLY A 45 -1.47 5.76 -10.64
C GLY A 45 -1.18 6.97 -9.75
N PHE A 46 -0.21 6.88 -8.83
CA PHE A 46 0.29 8.06 -8.13
C PHE A 46 1.26 8.86 -9.00
N THR A 47 1.14 10.18 -8.97
CA THR A 47 2.01 11.10 -9.73
C THR A 47 3.36 11.34 -9.07
N SER A 48 3.51 10.96 -7.79
CA SER A 48 4.78 11.02 -7.08
C SER A 48 4.83 9.99 -5.95
N VAL A 49 6.04 9.48 -5.70
CA VAL A 49 6.32 8.56 -4.58
C VAL A 49 6.04 9.23 -3.23
N SER A 50 6.30 10.52 -3.09
CA SER A 50 6.02 11.27 -1.86
C SER A 50 4.53 11.33 -1.53
N ASN A 51 3.66 11.54 -2.53
CA ASN A 51 2.21 11.50 -2.33
C ASN A 51 1.75 10.08 -1.96
N PHE A 52 2.24 9.08 -2.68
CA PHE A 52 1.99 7.67 -2.37
C PHE A 52 2.35 7.32 -0.92
N ASN A 53 3.58 7.63 -0.48
CA ASN A 53 4.04 7.31 0.87
C ASN A 53 3.14 7.95 1.95
N ARG A 54 2.75 9.22 1.76
CA ARG A 54 1.85 9.92 2.68
C ARG A 54 0.46 9.27 2.70
N MET A 55 -0.09 8.97 1.53
CA MET A 55 -1.42 8.37 1.40
C MET A 55 -1.47 6.97 1.97
N PHE A 56 -0.48 6.14 1.62
CA PHE A 56 -0.34 4.78 2.09
C PHE A 56 -0.23 4.75 3.61
N LYS A 57 0.66 5.58 4.20
CA LYS A 57 0.77 5.66 5.67
C LYS A 57 -0.52 6.15 6.32
N ARG A 58 -1.24 7.08 5.69
CA ARG A 58 -2.53 7.58 6.21
C ARG A 58 -3.61 6.50 6.22
N ILE A 59 -3.68 5.68 5.18
CA ILE A 59 -4.75 4.67 4.99
C ILE A 59 -4.40 3.35 5.69
N VAL A 60 -3.15 2.89 5.60
CA VAL A 60 -2.67 1.60 6.12
C VAL A 60 -2.11 1.73 7.55
N GLY A 61 -1.69 2.93 7.95
CA GLY A 61 -1.12 3.22 9.28
C GLY A 61 0.40 3.09 9.36
N VAL A 62 1.04 2.39 8.41
CA VAL A 62 2.49 2.18 8.35
C VAL A 62 3.07 2.58 6.99
N SER A 63 4.39 2.76 6.91
CA SER A 63 5.04 3.05 5.63
C SER A 63 5.01 1.81 4.71
N PRO A 64 5.06 1.98 3.38
CA PRO A 64 5.16 0.85 2.45
C PRO A 64 6.33 -0.09 2.74
N SER A 65 7.50 0.46 3.09
CA SER A 65 8.68 -0.34 3.44
C SER A 65 8.46 -1.15 4.71
N SER A 66 7.87 -0.54 5.75
CA SER A 66 7.52 -1.25 6.98
C SER A 66 6.44 -2.30 6.74
N TYR A 67 5.51 -2.05 5.84
CA TYR A 67 4.46 -3.00 5.46
C TYR A 67 5.07 -4.27 4.85
N VAL A 68 6.01 -4.12 3.91
CA VAL A 68 6.76 -5.24 3.31
C VAL A 68 7.60 -5.97 4.37
N ALA A 69 8.37 -5.25 5.19
CA ALA A 69 9.19 -5.87 6.23
C ALA A 69 8.34 -6.70 7.20
N ASN A 70 7.23 -6.14 7.71
CA ASN A 70 6.30 -6.87 8.59
C ASN A 70 5.67 -8.09 7.93
N TYR A 71 5.51 -8.07 6.60
CA TYR A 71 5.01 -9.21 5.85
C TYR A 71 6.08 -10.30 5.78
N VAL A 72 7.29 -9.96 5.33
CA VAL A 72 8.43 -10.88 5.27
C VAL A 72 8.69 -11.50 6.64
N ASP A 73 8.72 -10.72 7.72
CA ASP A 73 8.94 -11.21 9.08
C ASP A 73 7.88 -12.25 9.50
N LYS A 74 6.62 -12.04 9.14
CA LYS A 74 5.54 -13.00 9.42
C LYS A 74 5.68 -14.30 8.64
N TYR A 75 6.17 -14.24 7.40
CA TYR A 75 6.38 -15.42 6.56
C TYR A 75 7.64 -16.19 6.95
N VAL A 76 8.75 -15.50 7.22
CA VAL A 76 10.00 -16.08 7.72
C VAL A 76 9.77 -16.74 9.09
N ALA A 77 9.03 -16.09 10.00
CA ALA A 77 8.67 -16.70 11.29
C ALA A 77 7.71 -17.89 11.15
N ALA A 78 6.93 -17.97 10.07
CA ALA A 78 6.07 -19.11 9.78
C ALA A 78 6.86 -20.28 9.15
N GLU A 79 7.81 -20.01 8.26
CA GLU A 79 8.68 -21.01 7.62
C GLU A 79 9.65 -21.65 8.63
N HIS A 80 10.27 -20.88 9.52
CA HIS A 80 11.11 -21.45 10.59
C HIS A 80 10.35 -22.36 11.56
N LYS A 81 9.04 -22.13 11.76
CA LYS A 81 8.19 -23.04 12.54
C LYS A 81 7.94 -24.39 11.86
N TYR A 82 8.08 -24.49 10.55
CA TYR A 82 8.01 -25.78 9.83
C TYR A 82 9.34 -26.53 9.91
N ASP A 83 10.48 -25.84 9.85
CA ASP A 83 11.81 -26.45 9.96
C ASP A 83 12.13 -26.97 11.37
N GLU A 84 11.62 -26.33 12.43
CA GLU A 84 11.75 -26.81 13.82
C GLU A 84 10.77 -27.95 14.19
N ALA A 85 9.79 -28.24 13.32
CA ALA A 85 8.76 -29.25 13.54
C ALA A 85 9.03 -30.59 12.82
N ILE A 86 10.22 -30.75 12.22
CA ILE A 86 10.71 -31.99 11.59
C ILE A 86 11.78 -32.64 12.48
#